data_AF-A0AAW3YQ46-F1
#
_entry.id   AF-A0AAW3YQ46-F1
#
_cell.length_a   1.000
_cell.length_b   1.000
_cell.length_c   1.000
_cell.angle_alpha   90.00
_cell.angle_beta   90.00
_cell.angle_gamma   90.00
#
_symmetry.space_group_name_H-M   'P 1'
#
loop_
_entity.id
_entity.type
_entity.pdbx_description
1 polymer ?
#
loop_
_entity_poly.entity_id
_entity_poly.type
_entity_poly.pdbx_seq_one_letter_code
_entity_poly.pdbx_strand_id
1 'polypeptide(L)' 'MGIIMFSKHMQIKYQYQHYSTIVDVPEYQDPCALQVHFLACQQVKVTATCHGISHPEHPFKSLFDQKEPDVCPQ' A
#
# COMPACT_ATOMS: atom_id res chain seq x y z
N MET A 1 49.23 -20.79 13.87
CA MET A 1 48.07 -19.90 14.07
C MET A 1 48.04 -18.89 12.95
N GLY A 2 46.91 -18.73 12.26
CA GLY A 2 46.74 -17.72 11.23
C GLY A 2 45.73 -18.14 10.17
N ILE A 3 44.44 -18.17 10.53
CA ILE A 3 43.34 -18.31 9.57
C ILE A 3 43.13 -16.94 8.94
N ILE A 4 43.38 -16.82 7.63
CA ILE A 4 43.06 -15.61 6.88
C ILE A 4 41.59 -15.73 6.44
N MET A 5 40.66 -15.22 7.23
CA MET A 5 39.26 -15.05 6.81
C MET A 5 39.12 -13.75 6.00
N PHE A 6 39.06 -13.87 4.67
CA PHE A 6 38.51 -12.83 3.81
C PHE A 6 37.18 -13.31 3.21
N SER A 7 36.19 -13.54 4.07
CA SER A 7 34.79 -13.62 3.61
C SER A 7 34.35 -12.20 3.25
N LYS A 8 34.29 -11.92 1.95
CA LYS A 8 33.74 -10.67 1.44
C LYS A 8 32.27 -10.60 1.84
N HIS A 9 31.94 -9.69 2.74
CA HIS A 9 30.57 -9.32 3.07
C HIS A 9 29.89 -8.83 1.78
N MET A 10 28.95 -9.63 1.27
CA MET A 10 28.07 -9.27 0.17
C MET A 10 27.15 -8.14 0.65
N GLN A 11 27.59 -6.89 0.48
CA GLN A 11 26.77 -5.72 0.76
C GLN A 11 25.79 -5.53 -0.40
N ILE A 12 24.62 -6.18 -0.32
CA ILE A 12 23.50 -5.90 -1.21
C ILE A 12 23.03 -4.48 -0.88
N LYS A 13 23.46 -3.49 -1.67
CA LYS A 13 22.92 -2.14 -1.60
C LYS A 13 21.51 -2.16 -2.19
N TYR A 14 20.50 -2.29 -1.34
CA TYR A 14 19.11 -2.11 -1.74
C TYR A 14 18.90 -0.66 -2.18
N GLN A 15 18.46 -0.46 -3.42
CA GLN A 15 17.99 0.83 -3.91
C GLN A 15 16.50 0.91 -3.62
N TYR A 16 16.12 1.68 -2.61
CA TYR A 16 14.72 1.96 -2.31
C TYR A 16 14.26 3.16 -3.11
N GLN A 17 13.08 3.06 -3.73
CA GLN A 17 12.41 4.19 -4.33
C GLN A 17 11.37 4.71 -3.34
N HIS A 18 11.33 6.02 -3.15
CA HIS A 18 10.37 6.69 -2.27
C HIS A 18 9.31 7.37 -3.13
N TYR A 19 8.05 7.03 -2.87
CA TYR A 19 6.89 7.62 -3.52
C TYR A 19 6.00 8.27 -2.46
N SER A 20 5.44 9.43 -2.80
CA SER A 20 4.49 10.15 -1.97
C SER A 20 3.36 10.65 -2.83
N THR A 21 2.13 10.50 -2.34
CA THR A 21 0.94 11.08 -2.96
C THR A 21 0.06 11.70 -1.89
N ILE A 22 -0.66 12.76 -2.25
CA ILE A 22 -1.67 13.39 -1.39
C ILE A 22 -3.01 12.83 -1.82
N VAL A 23 -3.81 12.45 -0.84
CA VAL A 23 -4.95 11.58 -1.01
C VAL A 23 -6.03 12.04 -0.06
N ASP A 24 -7.26 12.16 -0.55
CA ASP A 24 -8.38 12.59 0.27
C ASP A 24 -8.77 11.47 1.24
N VAL A 25 -8.92 11.85 2.50
CA VAL A 25 -9.41 10.96 3.55
C VAL A 25 -10.92 11.17 3.65
N PRO A 26 -11.75 10.13 3.46
CA PRO A 26 -13.20 10.28 3.60
C PRO A 26 -13.58 10.65 5.04
N GLU A 27 -14.64 11.44 5.18
CA GLU A 27 -15.18 11.81 6.49
C GLU A 27 -15.67 10.57 7.23
N TYR A 28 -15.34 10.46 8.53
CA TYR A 28 -15.79 9.37 9.40
C TYR A 28 -16.27 9.95 10.73
N GLN A 29 -17.43 9.48 11.20
CA GLN A 29 -18.11 10.02 12.38
C GLN A 29 -17.60 9.38 13.68
N ASP A 30 -17.36 8.08 13.66
CA ASP A 30 -16.94 7.27 14.80
C ASP A 30 -15.50 6.75 14.63
N PRO A 31 -14.79 6.43 15.73
CA PRO A 31 -13.46 5.82 15.66
C PRO A 31 -13.56 4.43 15.03
N CYS A 32 -13.15 4.34 13.75
CA CYS A 32 -13.30 3.16 12.93
C CYS A 32 -12.01 2.82 12.18
N ALA A 33 -12.01 1.73 11.42
CA ALA A 33 -10.84 1.30 10.67
C ALA A 33 -10.57 2.24 9.49
N LEU A 34 -9.35 2.79 9.45
CA LEU A 34 -8.80 3.47 8.28
C LEU A 34 -7.90 2.48 7.53
N GLN A 35 -8.23 2.19 6.28
CA GLN A 35 -7.51 1.25 5.44
C GLN A 35 -6.83 2.01 4.30
N VAL A 36 -5.53 1.75 4.13
CA VAL A 36 -4.72 2.29 3.04
C VAL A 36 -4.52 1.19 2.01
N HIS A 37 -4.97 1.43 0.79
CA HIS A 37 -4.90 0.49 -0.33
C HIS A 37 -3.85 0.97 -1.32
N PHE A 38 -2.87 0.12 -1.61
CA PHE A 38 -1.91 0.34 -2.68
C PHE A 38 -2.49 -0.24 -3.96
N LEU A 39 -2.74 0.64 -4.94
CA LEU A 39 -3.25 0.27 -6.24
C LEU A 39 -2.11 0.23 -7.26
N ALA A 40 -2.43 -0.24 -8.47
CA ALA A 40 -1.54 -0.12 -9.61
C ALA A 40 -1.15 1.34 -9.88
N CYS A 41 -0.07 1.54 -10.62
CA CYS A 41 0.38 2.88 -11.03
C CYS A 41 0.73 3.83 -9.88
N GLN A 42 1.25 3.29 -8.77
CA GLN A 42 1.63 4.07 -7.58
C GLN A 42 0.46 4.88 -6.97
N GLN A 43 -0.77 4.50 -7.30
CA GLN A 43 -1.96 5.13 -6.75
C GLN A 43 -2.23 4.57 -5.36
N VAL A 44 -2.68 5.44 -4.47
CA VAL A 44 -3.08 5.07 -3.11
C VAL A 44 -4.54 5.46 -2.95
N LYS A 45 -5.34 4.57 -2.38
CA LYS A 45 -6.73 4.86 -2.02
C LYS A 45 -6.92 4.63 -0.54
N VAL A 46 -7.59 5.56 0.12
CA VAL A 46 -7.88 5.47 1.54
C VAL A 46 -9.38 5.26 1.71
N THR A 47 -9.75 4.31 2.57
CA THR A 47 -11.15 4.06 2.91
C THR A 47 -11.29 4.04 4.41
N ALA A 48 -12.30 4.73 4.93
CA ALA A 48 -12.72 4.61 6.33
C ALA A 48 -13.98 3.74 6.39
N THR A 49 -14.01 2.75 7.29
CA THR A 49 -15.19 1.91 7.49
C THR A 49 -15.29 1.43 8.93
N CYS A 50 -16.49 1.54 9.49
CA CYS A 50 -16.86 0.93 10.76
C CYS A 50 -17.42 -0.48 10.59
N HIS A 51 -17.78 -0.82 9.35
CA HIS A 51 -18.37 -2.10 9.02
C HIS A 51 -17.32 -3.20 8.94
N GLY A 52 -17.67 -4.39 9.43
CA GLY A 52 -16.85 -5.60 9.26
C GLY A 52 -16.90 -6.14 7.82
N ILE A 53 -15.94 -7.00 7.46
CA ILE A 53 -15.73 -7.49 6.07
C ILE A 53 -16.99 -8.12 5.45
N SER A 54 -17.84 -8.75 6.26
CA SER A 54 -19.10 -9.38 5.82
C SER A 54 -20.24 -8.41 5.56
N HIS A 55 -20.11 -7.14 5.96
CA HIS A 55 -21.17 -6.15 5.81
C HIS A 55 -21.33 -5.74 4.34
N PRO A 56 -22.58 -5.59 3.84
CA PRO A 56 -22.83 -5.25 2.45
C PRO A 56 -22.15 -3.95 2.01
N GLU A 57 -22.15 -2.94 2.89
CA GLU A 57 -21.55 -1.61 2.68
C GLU A 57 -20.03 -1.55 2.96
N HIS A 58 -19.35 -2.67 3.21
CA HIS A 58 -17.90 -2.61 3.41
C HIS A 58 -17.22 -2.18 2.08
N PRO A 59 -16.33 -1.17 2.08
CA PRO A 59 -15.67 -0.65 0.88
C PRO A 59 -14.69 -1.64 0.20
N PHE A 60 -14.69 -2.90 0.61
CA PHE A 60 -13.84 -3.94 0.02
C PHE A 60 -14.37 -4.29 -1.36
N LYS A 61 -15.68 -4.48 -1.52
CA LYS A 61 -16.31 -4.83 -2.80
C LYS A 61 -16.01 -3.81 -3.90
N SER A 62 -16.12 -2.52 -3.56
CA SER A 62 -15.86 -1.43 -4.52
C SER A 62 -14.40 -1.36 -4.98
N LEU A 63 -13.46 -2.01 -4.28
CA LEU A 63 -12.07 -2.12 -4.73
C LEU A 63 -11.88 -3.26 -5.75
N PHE A 64 -12.62 -4.37 -5.65
CA PHE A 64 -12.57 -5.45 -6.64
C PHE A 64 -13.28 -5.10 -7.94
N ASP A 65 -14.34 -4.29 -7.84
CA ASP A 65 -15.11 -3.84 -9.00
C ASP A 65 -14.40 -2.71 -9.78
N GLN A 66 -13.34 -2.11 -9.20
CA GLN A 66 -12.51 -1.13 -9.90
C GLN A 66 -11.61 -1.83 -10.91
N LYS A 67 -11.81 -1.53 -12.19
CA LYS A 67 -10.88 -1.96 -13.24
C LYS A 67 -9.56 -1.23 -13.08
N GLU A 68 -8.48 -2.00 -13.18
CA GLU A 68 -7.14 -1.44 -13.33
C GLU A 68 -7.11 -0.56 -14.60
N PRO A 69 -6.48 0.62 -14.56
CA PRO A 69 -6.32 1.44 -15.75
C PRO A 69 -5.37 0.76 -16.75
N ASP A 70 -5.72 0.77 -18.04
CA ASP A 70 -4.89 0.19 -19.12
C ASP A 70 -3.52 0.90 -19.24
N VAL A 71 -3.43 2.16 -18.81
CA VAL A 71 -2.22 2.98 -18.83
C VAL A 71 -2.11 3.78 -17.54
N CYS A 72 -0.92 3.80 -16.94
CA CYS A 72 -0.65 4.61 -15.76
C CYS A 72 -0.63 6.11 -16.12
N PRO A 73 -1.39 6.96 -15.40
CA PRO A 73 -1.26 8.41 -15.55
C PRO A 73 0.15 8.87 -15.15
N GLN A 74 0.66 9.89 -15.86
CA GLN A 74 1.96 10.50 -15.60
C GLN A 74 1.87 11.59 -14.54
#